data_AF-A0A239B834-F1
#
_entry.id   AF-A0A239B834-F1
#
_cell.length_a   1.000
_cell.length_b   1.000
_cell.length_c   1.000
_cell.angle_alpha   90.00
_cell.angle_beta   90.00
_cell.angle_gamma   90.00
#
_symmetry.space_group_name_H-M   'P 1'
#
loop_
_entity.id
_entity.type
_entity.pdbx_description
1 polymer ?
#
loop_
_entity_poly.entity_id
_entity_poly.type
_entity_poly.pdbx_seq_one_letter_code
_entity_poly.pdbx_strand_id
1 'polypeptide(L)'
;MSLDIYTYIYVYAKSHCKYIYVYMSSAVGKKIRAIRENLGMGRQEFADTTGIPKGTLIGIEQDRHEPKAGVLEAIADHWPEYAAYLLTDNTSVKQRNPELEALAKELEDQKNAS
;
A
#
# COMPACT_ATOMS: atom_id res chain seq x y z
N MET A 1 11.36 47.41 4.27
CA MET A 1 11.78 46.53 3.15
C MET A 1 11.79 45.11 3.68
N SER A 2 10.62 44.45 3.70
CA SER A 2 10.41 43.13 4.33
C SER A 2 9.56 42.27 3.40
N LEU A 3 10.10 42.02 2.23
CA LEU A 3 9.74 40.95 1.31
C LEU A 3 11.12 40.35 1.02
N ASP A 4 11.45 39.12 1.43
CA ASP A 4 11.43 38.03 0.45
C ASP A 4 11.65 36.64 1.08
N ILE A 5 11.32 36.43 2.37
CA ILE A 5 11.31 35.07 2.91
C ILE A 5 10.14 34.27 2.30
N TYR A 6 8.95 34.87 2.20
CA TYR A 6 7.81 34.22 1.56
C TYR A 6 8.04 33.97 0.07
N THR A 7 8.67 34.91 -0.64
CA THR A 7 9.03 34.75 -2.05
C THR A 7 10.06 33.62 -2.24
N TYR A 8 11.08 33.54 -1.38
CA TYR A 8 12.09 32.48 -1.43
C TYR A 8 11.48 31.09 -1.15
N ILE A 9 10.65 30.96 -0.12
CA ILE A 9 9.95 29.70 0.18
C ILE A 9 8.99 29.33 -0.95
N TYR A 10 8.28 30.28 -1.56
CA TYR A 10 7.31 30.00 -2.62
C TYR A 10 7.98 29.65 -3.97
N VAL A 11 9.11 30.29 -4.30
CA VAL A 11 9.92 29.96 -5.49
C VAL A 11 10.66 28.63 -5.30
N TYR A 12 11.19 28.36 -4.10
CA TYR A 12 11.80 27.07 -3.76
C TYR A 12 10.75 25.95 -3.77
N ALA A 13 9.57 26.20 -3.20
CA ALA A 13 8.45 25.26 -3.23
C ALA A 13 7.94 25.03 -4.66
N LYS A 14 7.84 26.03 -5.54
CA LYS A 14 7.42 25.81 -6.94
C LYS A 14 8.43 25.03 -7.79
N SER A 15 9.74 25.26 -7.60
CA SER A 15 10.78 24.49 -8.32
C SER A 15 11.01 23.10 -7.74
N HIS A 16 10.72 22.87 -6.45
CA HIS A 16 10.90 21.57 -5.78
C HIS A 16 9.58 20.83 -5.50
N CYS A 17 8.41 21.38 -5.86
CA CYS A 17 7.10 20.71 -5.68
C CYS A 17 7.06 19.38 -6.45
N LYS A 18 7.75 19.31 -7.60
CA LYS A 18 7.88 18.07 -8.36
C LYS A 18 8.76 17.02 -7.65
N TYR A 19 9.64 17.42 -6.74
CA TYR A 19 10.55 16.51 -6.02
C TYR A 19 9.98 16.06 -4.67
N ILE A 20 9.23 16.91 -3.97
CA ILE A 20 8.62 16.55 -2.68
C ILE A 20 7.43 15.59 -2.87
N TYR A 21 6.62 15.77 -3.92
CA TYR A 21 5.53 14.83 -4.25
C TYR A 21 6.02 13.46 -4.76
N VAL A 22 7.26 13.38 -5.27
CA VAL A 22 7.90 12.12 -5.70
C VAL A 22 8.54 11.38 -4.52
N TYR A 23 8.88 12.09 -3.43
CA TYR A 23 9.55 11.50 -2.26
C TYR A 23 8.58 10.85 -1.25
N MET A 24 7.28 11.19 -1.29
CA MET A 24 6.26 10.64 -0.38
C MET A 24 5.38 9.56 -1.03
N SER A 25 5.48 9.35 -2.34
CA SER A 25 4.92 8.17 -3.01
C SER A 25 6.05 7.16 -3.20
N SER A 26 6.30 6.32 -2.19
CA SER A 26 7.12 5.14 -2.44
C SER A 26 6.42 4.31 -3.52
N ALA A 27 7.08 4.16 -4.67
CA ALA A 27 6.55 3.35 -5.77
C ALA A 27 6.13 1.99 -5.21
N VAL A 28 4.96 1.50 -5.61
CA VAL A 28 4.34 0.30 -5.03
C VAL A 28 5.31 -0.90 -5.05
N GLY A 29 6.18 -0.99 -6.05
CA GLY A 29 7.24 -1.99 -6.12
C GLY A 29 8.22 -1.97 -4.95
N LYS A 30 8.58 -0.79 -4.43
CA LYS A 30 9.43 -0.65 -3.24
C LYS A 30 8.74 -1.16 -1.99
N LYS A 31 7.42 -0.94 -1.87
CA LYS A 31 6.63 -1.47 -0.75
C LYS A 31 6.57 -3.00 -0.79
N ILE A 32 6.32 -3.58 -1.96
CA ILE A 32 6.33 -5.03 -2.17
C ILE A 32 7.69 -5.62 -1.78
N ARG A 33 8.78 -4.97 -2.20
CA ARG A 33 10.14 -5.36 -1.81
C ARG A 33 10.34 -5.32 -0.29
N ALA A 34 9.90 -4.25 0.37
CA ALA A 34 10.03 -4.08 1.81
C ALA A 34 9.26 -5.15 2.58
N ILE A 35 8.04 -5.50 2.16
CA ILE A 35 7.25 -6.59 2.73
C ILE A 35 8.00 -7.91 2.60
N ARG A 36 8.47 -8.25 1.39
CA ARG A 36 9.23 -9.49 1.16
C ARG A 36 10.48 -9.59 2.03
N GLU A 37 11.25 -8.51 2.12
CA GLU A 37 12.47 -8.46 2.94
C GLU A 37 12.15 -8.53 4.45
N ASN A 38 11.06 -7.93 4.90
CA ASN A 38 10.60 -8.03 6.29
C ASN A 38 10.17 -9.45 6.67
N LEU A 39 9.58 -10.19 5.73
CA LEU A 39 9.24 -11.61 5.87
C LEU A 39 10.46 -12.53 5.77
N GLY A 40 11.65 -12.00 5.47
CA GLY A 40 12.88 -12.78 5.31
C GLY A 40 12.92 -13.65 4.04
N MET A 41 12.01 -13.41 3.09
CA MET A 41 11.81 -14.29 1.95
C MET A 41 12.71 -13.95 0.75
N GLY A 42 13.20 -15.00 0.10
CA GLY A 42 13.80 -14.87 -1.22
C GLY A 42 12.75 -14.52 -2.30
N ARG A 43 13.18 -13.99 -3.46
CA ARG A 43 12.26 -13.71 -4.58
C ARG A 43 11.60 -14.95 -5.16
N GLN A 44 12.29 -16.10 -5.10
CA GLN A 44 11.73 -17.36 -5.60
C GLN A 44 10.63 -17.84 -4.65
N GLU A 45 10.95 -17.94 -3.36
CA GLU A 45 10.00 -18.31 -2.31
C GLU A 45 8.75 -17.40 -2.30
N PHE A 46 8.95 -16.09 -2.38
CA PHE A 46 7.82 -15.15 -2.45
C PHE A 46 6.96 -15.36 -3.70
N ALA A 47 7.58 -15.64 -4.84
CA ALA A 47 6.87 -15.95 -6.09
C ALA A 47 6.09 -17.27 -6.00
N ASP A 48 6.68 -18.29 -5.38
CA ASP A 48 6.05 -19.59 -5.21
C ASP A 48 4.85 -19.51 -4.25
N THR A 49 4.97 -18.73 -3.17
CA THR A 49 3.87 -18.50 -2.21
C THR A 49 2.73 -17.70 -2.83
N THR A 50 3.04 -16.58 -3.49
CA THR A 50 1.99 -15.67 -4.03
C THR A 50 1.46 -16.09 -5.39
N GLY A 51 2.12 -17.02 -6.08
CA GLY A 51 1.85 -17.36 -7.47
C GLY A 51 2.26 -16.27 -8.49
N ILE A 52 2.87 -15.17 -8.04
CA ILE A 52 3.34 -14.10 -8.92
C ILE A 52 4.62 -14.57 -9.61
N PRO A 53 4.72 -14.54 -10.95
CA PRO A 53 5.94 -14.96 -11.64
C PRO A 53 7.15 -14.15 -11.17
N LYS A 54 8.25 -14.83 -10.83
CA LYS A 54 9.48 -14.19 -10.33
C LYS A 54 10.02 -13.09 -11.24
N GLY A 55 9.93 -13.24 -12.56
CA GLY A 55 10.33 -12.20 -13.52
C GLY A 55 9.49 -10.93 -13.38
N THR A 56 8.17 -11.10 -13.20
CA THR A 56 7.23 -10.02 -12.93
C THR A 56 7.55 -9.34 -11.59
N LEU A 57 7.82 -10.11 -10.54
CA LEU A 57 8.22 -9.58 -9.24
C LEU A 57 9.50 -8.73 -9.34
N ILE A 58 10.54 -9.20 -10.05
CA ILE A 58 11.78 -8.44 -10.27
C ILE A 58 11.51 -7.13 -11.01
N GLY A 59 10.69 -7.17 -12.06
CA GLY A 59 10.33 -5.97 -12.83
C GLY A 59 9.58 -4.94 -11.99
N ILE A 60 8.67 -5.40 -11.13
CA ILE A 60 7.91 -4.56 -10.21
C ILE A 60 8.82 -3.94 -9.15
N GLU A 61 9.65 -4.73 -8.46
CA GLU A 61 10.57 -4.22 -7.42
C GLU A 61 11.61 -3.22 -7.95
N GLN A 62 11.90 -3.26 -9.24
CA GLN A 62 12.84 -2.37 -9.92
C GLN A 62 12.15 -1.20 -10.61
N ASP A 63 10.86 -0.98 -10.33
CA ASP A 63 10.02 0.08 -10.92
C ASP A 63 10.00 0.04 -12.47
N ARG A 64 10.25 -1.13 -13.08
CA ARG A 64 10.17 -1.32 -14.54
C ARG A 64 8.73 -1.50 -15.00
N HIS A 65 7.87 -2.04 -14.12
CA HIS A 65 6.47 -2.31 -14.38
C HIS A 65 5.63 -1.91 -13.18
N GLU A 66 4.49 -1.30 -13.43
CA GLU A 66 3.49 -1.04 -12.41
C GLU A 66 2.75 -2.34 -12.07
N PRO A 67 2.59 -2.70 -10.79
CA PRO A 67 1.85 -3.89 -10.40
C PRO A 67 0.38 -3.78 -10.81
N LYS A 68 -0.13 -4.84 -11.42
CA LYS A 68 -1.57 -4.98 -11.70
C LYS A 68 -2.33 -5.26 -10.39
N ALA A 69 -3.64 -5.01 -10.37
CA ALA A 69 -4.51 -5.29 -9.22
C ALA A 69 -4.31 -6.72 -8.68
N GLY A 70 -4.27 -7.72 -9.56
CA GLY A 70 -4.06 -9.12 -9.14
C GLY A 70 -2.75 -9.39 -8.39
N VAL A 71 -1.70 -8.58 -8.59
CA VAL A 71 -0.46 -8.68 -7.79
C VAL A 71 -0.70 -8.15 -6.38
N LEU A 72 -1.43 -7.03 -6.27
CA LEU A 72 -1.75 -6.42 -4.98
C LEU A 72 -2.69 -7.32 -4.17
N GLU A 73 -3.71 -7.88 -4.83
CA GLU A 73 -4.64 -8.86 -4.27
C GLU A 73 -3.90 -10.10 -3.77
N ALA A 74 -3.04 -10.72 -4.60
CA ALA A 74 -2.30 -11.91 -4.20
C ALA A 74 -1.43 -11.70 -2.94
N ILE A 75 -0.85 -10.50 -2.79
CA ILE A 75 -0.06 -10.16 -1.60
C ILE A 75 -0.98 -9.91 -0.39
N ALA A 76 -2.08 -9.17 -0.58
CA ALA A 76 -3.04 -8.86 0.48
C ALA A 76 -3.78 -10.12 0.98
N ASP A 77 -3.99 -11.12 0.12
CA ASP A 77 -4.62 -12.39 0.49
C ASP A 77 -3.72 -13.22 1.42
N HIS A 78 -2.41 -13.23 1.17
CA HIS A 78 -1.44 -13.98 1.99
C HIS A 78 -1.04 -13.23 3.26
N TRP A 79 -0.97 -11.90 3.19
CA TRP A 79 -0.60 -11.04 4.31
C TRP A 79 -1.52 -9.82 4.42
N PRO A 80 -2.76 -10.00 4.92
CA PRO A 80 -3.75 -8.94 5.03
C PRO A 80 -3.27 -7.74 5.85
N GLU A 81 -2.38 -7.95 6.82
CA GLU A 81 -1.81 -6.92 7.68
C GLU A 81 -1.06 -5.82 6.89
N TYR A 82 -0.56 -6.13 5.70
CA TYR A 82 0.13 -5.14 4.86
C TYR A 82 -0.78 -4.44 3.85
N ALA A 83 -2.05 -4.82 3.71
CA ALA A 83 -2.91 -4.29 2.64
C ALA A 83 -3.07 -2.75 2.70
N ALA A 84 -3.28 -2.20 3.90
CA ALA A 84 -3.39 -0.74 4.09
C ALA A 84 -2.07 -0.02 3.82
N TYR A 85 -0.94 -0.61 4.21
CA TYR A 85 0.39 -0.06 3.93
C TYR A 85 0.67 -0.07 2.42
N LEU A 86 0.38 -1.18 1.76
CA LEU A 86 0.59 -1.39 0.32
C LEU A 86 -0.17 -0.34 -0.51
N LEU A 87 -1.44 -0.09 -0.18
CA LEU A 87 -2.33 0.77 -0.95
C LEU A 87 -2.27 2.24 -0.55
N THR A 88 -2.20 2.55 0.75
CA THR A 88 -2.37 3.92 1.26
C THR A 88 -1.21 4.42 2.11
N ASP A 89 -0.15 3.63 2.29
CA ASP A 89 0.99 3.93 3.18
C ASP A 89 0.58 4.12 4.66
N ASN A 90 -0.60 3.65 5.03
CA ASN A 90 -1.15 3.82 6.37
C ASN A 90 -1.04 2.51 7.16
N THR A 91 -0.49 2.58 8.36
CA THR A 91 -0.29 1.43 9.26
C THR A 91 -1.27 1.40 10.43
N SER A 92 -2.08 2.43 10.63
CA SER A 92 -3.04 2.53 11.75
C SER A 92 -4.49 2.23 11.34
N VAL A 93 -4.70 1.66 10.16
CA VAL A 93 -6.04 1.32 9.65
C VAL A 93 -6.54 0.03 10.27
N LYS A 94 -7.74 0.09 10.86
CA LYS A 94 -8.52 -1.11 11.21
C LYS A 94 -9.37 -1.52 10.02
N GLN A 95 -9.07 -2.66 9.41
CA GLN A 95 -9.86 -3.22 8.31
C GLN A 95 -11.26 -3.60 8.80
N ARG A 96 -12.26 -3.38 7.95
CA ARG A 96 -13.67 -3.69 8.23
C ARG A 96 -14.28 -4.41 7.03
N ASN A 97 -15.18 -5.35 7.32
CA ASN A 97 -15.99 -6.02 6.31
C ASN A 97 -17.46 -5.62 6.52
N PRO A 98 -18.03 -4.78 5.65
CA PRO A 98 -19.41 -4.29 5.84
C PRO A 98 -20.45 -5.40 5.76
N GLU A 99 -20.20 -6.48 5.01
CA GLU A 99 -21.13 -7.61 4.89
C GLU A 99 -21.22 -8.37 6.21
N LEU A 100 -20.09 -8.62 6.87
CA LEU A 100 -20.08 -9.26 8.19
C LEU A 100 -20.72 -8.40 9.27
N GLU A 101 -20.53 -7.08 9.21
CA GLU A 101 -21.16 -6.14 10.13
C GLU A 101 -22.69 -6.12 9.97
N ALA A 102 -23.18 -6.16 8.73
CA ALA A 102 -24.62 -6.27 8.45
C ALA A 102 -25.20 -7.58 8.99
N LEU A 103 -24.53 -8.72 8.73
CA LEU A 103 -24.96 -10.02 9.23
C LEU A 103 -24.98 -10.08 10.75
N ALA A 104 -23.98 -9.51 11.43
CA ALA A 104 -23.95 -9.45 12.88
C ALA A 104 -25.15 -8.69 13.44
N LYS A 105 -25.50 -7.55 12.82
CA LYS A 105 -26.66 -6.74 13.20
C LYS A 105 -27.97 -7.53 13.02
N GLU A 106 -28.14 -8.23 11.91
CA GLU A 106 -29.33 -9.05 11.66
C GLU A 106 -29.52 -10.15 12.71
N LEU A 107 -28.43 -10.82 13.12
CA LEU A 107 -28.45 -11.85 14.15
C LEU A 107 -28.78 -11.27 15.54
N GLU A 108 -28.32 -10.05 15.85
CA GLU A 108 -28.67 -9.34 17.08
C GLU A 108 -30.16 -8.96 17.10
N ASP A 109 -30.68 -8.43 15.99
CA ASP A 109 -32.09 -8.08 15.86
C ASP A 109 -32.99 -9.32 16.02
N GLN A 110 -32.57 -10.49 15.51
CA GLN A 110 -33.28 -11.77 15.70
C GLN A 110 -33.26 -12.25 17.16
N LYS A 111 -32.13 -12.11 17.86
CA LYS A 111 -32.02 -12.50 19.28
C LYS A 111 -32.85 -11.63 20.20
N ASN A 112 -32.98 -10.34 19.88
CA ASN A 112 -33.76 -9.38 20.67
C ASN A 112 -35.28 -9.50 20.43
N ALA A 113 -35.69 -10.17 19.34
CA ALA A 113 -37.08 -10.40 18.99
C ALA A 113 -37.65 -11.73 19.54
N SER A 114 -36.82 -12.58 20.15
CA SER A 114 -37.20 -13.88 20.74
C SER A 114 -37.08 -13.87 22.26
#